data_AF-A0AA39PL50-F1
#
_entry.id   AF-A0AA39PL50-F1
#
_cell.length_a   1.000
_cell.length_b   1.000
_cell.length_c   1.000
_cell.angle_alpha   90.00
_cell.angle_beta   90.00
_cell.angle_gamma   90.00
#
_symmetry.space_group_name_H-M   'P 1'
#
loop_
_entity.id
_entity.type
_entity.pdbx_description
1 polymer ?
#
loop_
_entity_poly.entity_id
_entity_poly.type
_entity_poly.pdbx_seq_one_letter_code
_entity_poly.pdbx_strand_id
1 'polypeptide(L)'
;MNPSALLSFVVGTDKSIPSTINNWLSGLCSQGSCSDESIEAMVTNVTTGCTQELASVGAPLNVRDIVLNAVKQTYPTARNIACLFDNSSNEYCAAKTLSDLESVVGQFTLNDLSFFNLTDDAQKLIQSGVENLACTSCIKEGFTLAREAFPDVVSQIDSEATQLCGDSFIG
;
A
#
# COMPACT_ATOMS: atom_id res chain seq x y z
N MET A 1 12.50 -5.57 9.21
CA MET A 1 11.09 -5.99 9.14
C MET A 1 10.63 -6.32 10.55
N ASN A 2 9.37 -6.06 10.91
CA ASN A 2 8.76 -6.55 12.16
C ASN A 2 7.72 -7.64 11.82
N PRO A 3 8.15 -8.90 11.58
CA PRO A 3 7.24 -9.99 11.23
C PRO A 3 6.24 -10.24 12.35
N SER A 4 6.61 -9.96 13.60
CA SER A 4 5.74 -10.10 14.76
C SER A 4 4.52 -9.17 14.70
N ALA A 5 4.61 -8.01 14.08
CA ALA A 5 3.46 -7.13 13.87
C ALA A 5 2.48 -7.68 12.81
N LEU A 6 3.00 -8.22 11.70
CA LEU A 6 2.18 -8.89 10.68
C LEU A 6 1.60 -10.21 11.18
N LEU A 7 2.37 -10.98 11.95
CA LEU A 7 1.86 -12.16 12.61
C LEU A 7 0.79 -11.76 13.62
N SER A 8 1.02 -10.73 14.44
CA SER A 8 -0.01 -10.21 15.37
C SER A 8 -1.27 -9.71 14.68
N PHE A 9 -1.20 -9.30 13.41
CA PHE A 9 -2.37 -9.03 12.57
C PHE A 9 -3.09 -10.33 12.17
N VAL A 10 -2.36 -11.35 11.75
CA VAL A 10 -2.95 -12.62 11.32
C VAL A 10 -3.49 -13.48 12.49
N VAL A 11 -2.86 -13.42 13.66
CA VAL A 11 -3.28 -14.18 14.87
C VAL A 11 -4.00 -13.34 15.93
N GLY A 12 -4.01 -12.00 15.84
CA GLY A 12 -4.66 -11.13 16.82
C GLY A 12 -6.08 -10.77 16.41
N THR A 13 -7.08 -11.17 17.18
CA THR A 13 -8.51 -11.05 16.81
C THR A 13 -9.12 -9.66 17.00
N ASP A 14 -8.41 -8.70 17.61
CA ASP A 14 -9.01 -7.46 18.13
C ASP A 14 -8.12 -6.20 17.98
N LYS A 15 -7.59 -5.93 16.78
CA LYS A 15 -6.81 -4.69 16.53
C LYS A 15 -7.34 -3.91 15.34
N SER A 16 -7.48 -2.60 15.52
CA SER A 16 -7.72 -1.62 14.44
C SER A 16 -6.69 -1.83 13.33
N ILE A 17 -7.16 -1.89 12.07
CA ILE A 17 -6.28 -2.05 10.91
C ILE A 17 -5.30 -0.86 10.80
N PRO A 18 -5.73 0.42 10.86
CA PRO A 18 -4.80 1.56 10.84
C PRO A 18 -3.69 1.45 11.88
N SER A 19 -4.03 1.15 13.14
CA SER A 19 -3.04 1.01 14.22
C SER A 19 -2.03 -0.11 13.95
N THR A 20 -2.51 -1.22 13.39
CA THR A 20 -1.65 -2.35 13.03
C THR A 20 -0.68 -1.98 11.92
N ILE A 21 -1.17 -1.32 10.87
CA ILE A 21 -0.36 -0.84 9.75
C ILE A 21 0.68 0.18 10.25
N ASN A 22 0.29 1.12 11.12
CA ASN A 22 1.21 2.10 11.69
C ASN A 22 2.36 1.43 12.46
N ASN A 23 2.05 0.43 13.29
CA ASN A 23 3.05 -0.31 14.07
C ASN A 23 3.98 -1.14 13.18
N TRP A 24 3.43 -1.78 12.14
CA TRP A 24 4.22 -2.53 11.18
C TRP A 24 5.17 -1.62 10.40
N LEU A 25 4.67 -0.49 9.90
CA LEU A 25 5.47 0.51 9.17
C LEU A 25 6.55 1.13 10.06
N SER A 26 6.27 1.40 11.34
CA SER A 26 7.28 1.84 12.31
C SER A 26 8.45 0.87 12.38
N GLY A 27 8.16 -0.44 12.48
CA GLY A 27 9.19 -1.48 12.47
C GLY A 27 9.85 -1.72 11.11
N LEU A 28 9.16 -1.42 10.00
CA LEU A 28 9.71 -1.53 8.66
C LEU A 28 10.67 -0.39 8.36
N CYS A 29 10.23 0.84 8.59
CA CYS A 29 10.88 2.09 8.20
C CYS A 29 12.00 2.52 9.16
N SER A 30 12.02 2.00 10.39
CA SER A 30 13.16 2.14 11.31
C SER A 30 14.37 1.27 10.95
N GLN A 31 14.22 0.35 10.00
CA GLN A 31 15.27 -0.57 9.57
C GLN A 31 15.86 -0.12 8.22
N GLY A 32 17.04 -0.64 7.87
CA GLY A 32 17.58 -0.49 6.52
C GLY A 32 16.67 -1.14 5.46
N SER A 33 16.78 -0.68 4.21
CA SER A 33 16.16 -1.34 3.06
C SER A 33 16.72 -2.75 2.88
N CYS A 34 15.91 -3.68 2.37
CA CYS A 34 16.38 -5.00 1.97
C CYS A 34 17.41 -4.85 0.84
N SER A 35 18.48 -5.65 0.90
CA SER A 35 19.44 -5.75 -0.20
C SER A 35 18.86 -6.55 -1.37
N ASP A 36 19.45 -6.42 -2.55
CA ASP A 36 19.06 -7.18 -3.74
C ASP A 36 19.14 -8.69 -3.51
N GLU A 37 20.13 -9.16 -2.75
CA GLU A 37 20.29 -10.57 -2.39
C GLU A 37 19.17 -11.04 -1.46
N SER A 38 18.76 -10.18 -0.52
CA SER A 38 17.66 -10.48 0.40
C SER A 38 16.32 -10.55 -0.35
N ILE A 39 16.11 -9.65 -1.31
CA ILE A 39 14.95 -9.65 -2.20
C ILE A 39 14.94 -10.92 -3.06
N GLU A 40 16.09 -11.28 -3.66
CA GLU A 40 16.21 -12.47 -4.48
C GLU A 40 15.95 -13.76 -3.69
N ALA A 41 16.50 -13.86 -2.48
CA ALA A 41 16.23 -14.99 -1.59
C ALA A 41 14.74 -15.08 -1.23
N MET A 42 14.11 -13.95 -0.90
CA MET A 42 12.67 -13.90 -0.60
C MET A 42 11.83 -14.36 -1.80
N VAL A 43 12.04 -13.78 -2.98
CA VAL A 43 11.27 -14.13 -4.19
C VAL A 43 11.48 -15.61 -4.52
N THR A 44 12.71 -16.10 -4.47
CA THR A 44 13.02 -17.52 -4.75
C THR A 44 12.31 -18.44 -3.77
N ASN A 45 12.32 -18.13 -2.48
CA ASN A 45 11.65 -18.94 -1.45
C ASN A 45 10.13 -18.98 -1.69
N VAL A 46 9.51 -17.84 -1.99
CA VAL A 46 8.06 -17.77 -2.25
C VAL A 46 7.70 -18.53 -3.53
N THR A 47 8.39 -18.27 -4.66
CA THR A 47 8.02 -18.91 -5.92
C THR A 47 8.28 -20.41 -5.92
N THR A 48 9.33 -20.86 -5.23
CA THR A 48 9.62 -22.29 -5.08
C THR A 48 8.63 -22.95 -4.13
N GLY A 49 8.32 -22.29 -2.99
CA GLY A 49 7.37 -22.79 -2.00
C GLY A 49 5.94 -22.90 -2.54
N CYS A 50 5.54 -21.97 -3.41
CA CYS A 50 4.18 -21.90 -3.97
C CYS A 50 4.08 -22.46 -5.40
N THR A 51 5.01 -23.32 -5.83
CA THR A 51 5.08 -23.78 -7.23
C THR A 51 3.76 -24.41 -7.72
N GLN A 52 3.09 -25.20 -6.89
CA GLN A 52 1.82 -25.84 -7.26
C GLN A 52 0.67 -24.84 -7.41
N GLU A 53 0.64 -23.81 -6.57
CA GLU A 53 -0.37 -22.75 -6.60
C GLU A 53 -0.13 -21.82 -7.78
N LEU A 54 1.13 -21.49 -8.09
CA LEU A 54 1.49 -20.74 -9.27
C LEU A 54 1.13 -21.51 -10.56
N ALA A 55 1.37 -22.82 -10.58
CA ALA A 55 0.97 -23.65 -11.71
C ALA A 55 -0.56 -23.70 -11.90
N SER A 56 -1.34 -23.74 -10.81
CA SER A 56 -2.80 -23.83 -10.89
C SER A 56 -3.46 -22.55 -11.43
N VAL A 57 -2.82 -21.40 -11.26
CA VAL A 57 -3.27 -20.12 -11.85
C VAL A 57 -2.67 -19.84 -13.24
N GLY A 58 -1.95 -20.81 -13.81
CA GLY A 58 -1.34 -20.68 -15.14
C GLY A 58 -0.14 -19.74 -15.19
N ALA A 59 0.59 -19.57 -14.08
CA ALA A 59 1.79 -18.74 -14.06
C ALA A 59 2.84 -19.28 -15.05
N PRO A 60 3.55 -18.38 -15.76
CA PRO A 60 4.55 -18.80 -16.74
C PRO A 60 5.77 -19.43 -16.03
N LEU A 61 6.52 -20.26 -16.77
CA LEU A 61 7.70 -20.95 -16.21
C LEU A 61 8.79 -19.99 -15.71
N ASN A 62 8.84 -18.77 -16.26
CA ASN A 62 9.76 -17.71 -15.86
C ASN A 62 9.14 -16.71 -14.87
N VAL A 63 8.03 -17.05 -14.21
CA VAL A 63 7.34 -16.17 -13.24
C VAL A 63 8.30 -15.63 -12.17
N ARG A 64 9.26 -16.46 -11.71
CA ARG A 64 10.28 -16.03 -10.75
C ARG A 64 11.06 -14.82 -11.26
N ASP A 65 11.60 -14.88 -12.47
CA ASP A 65 12.47 -13.83 -12.99
C ASP A 65 11.66 -12.57 -13.32
N ILE A 66 10.42 -12.73 -13.81
CA ILE A 66 9.48 -11.61 -14.00
C ILE A 66 9.22 -10.90 -12.67
N VAL A 67 8.85 -11.66 -11.63
CA VAL A 67 8.56 -11.10 -10.30
C VAL A 67 9.81 -10.49 -9.69
N LEU A 68 10.97 -11.15 -9.78
CA LEU A 68 12.21 -10.66 -9.21
C LEU A 68 12.62 -9.31 -9.81
N ASN A 69 12.57 -9.19 -11.14
CA ASN A 69 12.87 -7.95 -11.83
C ASN A 69 11.90 -6.83 -11.45
N ALA A 70 10.60 -7.13 -11.42
CA ALA A 70 9.58 -6.17 -11.01
C ALA A 70 9.79 -5.70 -9.55
N VAL A 71 10.06 -6.63 -8.62
CA VAL A 71 10.29 -6.30 -7.20
C VAL A 71 11.57 -5.48 -7.04
N LYS A 72 12.69 -5.85 -7.68
CA LYS A 72 13.93 -5.06 -7.60
C LYS A 72 13.74 -3.64 -8.13
N GLN A 73 12.99 -3.48 -9.23
CA GLN A 73 12.71 -2.17 -9.81
C GLN A 73 11.77 -1.32 -8.93
N THR A 74 10.77 -1.93 -8.30
CA THR A 74 9.69 -1.20 -7.60
C THR A 74 9.91 -1.06 -6.10
N TYR A 75 10.67 -1.96 -5.48
CA TYR A 75 10.84 -2.01 -4.03
C TYR A 75 11.36 -0.72 -3.41
N PRO A 76 12.40 -0.03 -3.95
CA PRO A 76 12.89 1.20 -3.34
C PRO A 76 11.81 2.28 -3.27
N THR A 77 11.12 2.53 -4.38
CA THR A 77 10.05 3.53 -4.45
C THR A 77 8.85 3.13 -3.59
N ALA A 78 8.41 1.88 -3.67
CA ALA A 78 7.30 1.39 -2.85
C ALA A 78 7.60 1.51 -1.35
N ARG A 79 8.84 1.22 -0.95
CA ARG A 79 9.30 1.42 0.44
C ARG A 79 9.27 2.89 0.81
N ASN A 80 9.77 3.79 -0.04
CA ASN A 80 9.76 5.23 0.24
C ASN A 80 8.33 5.76 0.44
N ILE A 81 7.41 5.38 -0.44
CA ILE A 81 5.99 5.73 -0.33
C ILE A 81 5.38 5.16 0.96
N ALA A 82 5.61 3.88 1.25
CA ALA A 82 5.10 3.23 2.46
C ALA A 82 5.65 3.89 3.74
N CYS A 83 6.86 4.43 3.69
CA CYS A 83 7.52 5.10 4.80
C CYS A 83 7.27 6.60 4.87
N LEU A 84 6.41 7.15 4.00
CA LEU A 84 5.94 8.53 4.15
C LEU A 84 5.24 8.69 5.49
N PHE A 85 5.60 9.76 6.20
CA PHE A 85 5.15 10.01 7.56
C PHE A 85 4.51 11.39 7.63
N ASP A 86 3.28 11.42 8.13
CA ASP A 86 2.56 12.64 8.39
C ASP A 86 2.91 13.15 9.80
N ASN A 87 3.74 14.19 9.85
CA ASN A 87 4.16 14.79 11.11
C ASN A 87 3.01 15.52 11.84
N SER A 88 1.93 15.89 11.15
CA SER A 88 0.78 16.54 11.77
C SER A 88 -0.09 15.56 12.55
N SER A 89 -0.22 14.32 12.06
CA SER A 89 -0.96 13.26 12.76
C SER A 89 -0.07 12.31 13.58
N ASN A 90 1.25 12.37 13.39
CA ASN A 90 2.23 11.46 13.98
C ASN A 90 1.95 9.99 13.58
N GLU A 91 1.57 9.78 12.32
CA GLU A 91 1.27 8.47 11.72
C GLU A 91 1.93 8.32 10.35
N TYR A 92 2.18 7.07 9.94
CA TYR A 92 2.53 6.78 8.55
C TYR A 92 1.34 7.09 7.63
N CYS A 93 1.61 7.64 6.45
CA CYS A 93 0.59 8.07 5.50
C CYS A 93 -0.41 6.97 5.13
N ALA A 94 0.06 5.73 4.97
CA ALA A 94 -0.84 4.59 4.71
C ALA A 94 -1.77 4.29 5.91
N ALA A 95 -1.27 4.41 7.14
CA ALA A 95 -2.10 4.26 8.33
C ALA A 95 -3.08 5.41 8.48
N LYS A 96 -2.63 6.66 8.29
CA LYS A 96 -3.46 7.85 8.32
C LYS A 96 -4.60 7.78 7.30
N THR A 97 -4.31 7.36 6.07
CA THR A 97 -5.32 7.17 5.01
C THR A 97 -6.39 6.17 5.44
N LEU A 98 -6.01 5.08 6.09
CA LEU A 98 -6.95 4.10 6.65
C LEU A 98 -7.75 4.70 7.82
N SER A 99 -7.12 5.45 8.72
CA SER A 99 -7.80 6.16 9.82
C SER A 99 -8.84 7.16 9.30
N ASP A 100 -8.49 7.92 8.25
CA ASP A 100 -9.40 8.86 7.61
C ASP A 100 -10.56 8.14 6.93
N LEU A 101 -10.28 7.00 6.30
CA LEU A 101 -11.30 6.16 5.70
C LEU A 101 -12.25 5.58 6.78
N GLU A 102 -11.74 5.13 7.93
CA GLU A 102 -12.56 4.66 9.05
C GLU A 102 -13.54 5.73 9.54
N SER A 103 -13.14 7.01 9.49
CA SER A 103 -14.02 8.13 9.87
C SER A 103 -15.22 8.32 8.94
N VAL A 104 -15.14 7.79 7.71
CA VAL A 104 -16.17 7.89 6.68
C VAL A 104 -17.06 6.65 6.66
N VAL A 105 -16.46 5.46 6.61
CA VAL A 105 -17.20 4.22 6.32
C VAL A 105 -17.49 3.38 7.58
N GLY A 106 -16.77 3.63 8.68
CA GLY A 106 -16.81 2.83 9.91
C GLY A 106 -15.48 2.12 10.18
N GLN A 107 -15.34 1.58 11.39
CA GLN A 107 -14.08 0.98 11.85
C GLN A 107 -13.76 -0.32 11.10
N PHE A 108 -12.51 -0.48 10.69
CA PHE A 108 -12.03 -1.73 10.11
C PHE A 108 -11.53 -2.67 11.21
N THR A 109 -12.14 -3.85 11.28
CA THR A 109 -11.66 -4.94 12.13
C THR A 109 -11.51 -6.21 11.30
N LEU A 110 -10.68 -7.15 11.77
CA LEU A 110 -10.50 -8.44 11.12
C LEU A 110 -11.77 -9.31 11.11
N ASN A 111 -12.71 -9.03 12.02
CA ASN A 111 -14.03 -9.67 12.04
C ASN A 111 -14.99 -9.03 11.04
N ASP A 112 -14.64 -7.84 10.54
CA ASP A 112 -15.39 -7.07 9.55
C ASP A 112 -14.66 -7.04 8.20
N LEU A 113 -13.96 -8.12 7.85
CA LEU A 113 -13.50 -8.40 6.49
C LEU A 113 -14.68 -8.69 5.54
N SER A 114 -15.85 -8.09 5.78
CA SER A 114 -16.93 -7.92 4.81
C SER A 114 -16.49 -6.88 3.77
N PHE A 115 -15.38 -7.19 3.09
CA PHE A 115 -14.35 -6.25 2.66
C PHE A 115 -14.84 -5.11 1.76
N PHE A 116 -16.03 -5.21 1.17
CA PHE A 116 -16.73 -4.09 0.58
C PHE A 116 -18.21 -4.45 0.45
N ASN A 117 -19.10 -3.80 1.20
CA ASN A 117 -20.42 -3.55 0.63
C ASN A 117 -20.22 -2.41 -0.37
N LEU A 118 -19.52 -2.74 -1.48
CA LEU A 118 -18.75 -1.82 -2.33
C LEU A 118 -19.61 -0.66 -2.83
N THR A 119 -20.90 -0.94 -3.02
CA THR A 119 -21.90 0.03 -3.42
C THR A 119 -22.23 1.03 -2.30
N ASP A 120 -22.50 0.57 -1.08
CA ASP A 120 -22.86 1.43 0.05
C ASP A 120 -21.66 2.27 0.52
N ASP A 121 -20.47 1.68 0.57
CA ASP A 121 -19.27 2.39 1.00
C ASP A 121 -18.74 3.31 -0.10
N ALA A 122 -18.80 2.92 -1.38
CA ALA A 122 -18.53 3.87 -2.47
C ALA A 122 -19.51 5.04 -2.44
N GLN A 123 -20.79 4.78 -2.14
CA GLN A 123 -21.79 5.84 -2.04
C GLN A 123 -21.52 6.77 -0.84
N LYS A 124 -21.14 6.24 0.32
CA LYS A 124 -20.68 7.06 1.47
C LYS A 124 -19.45 7.87 1.11
N LEU A 125 -18.46 7.29 0.43
CA LEU A 125 -17.24 7.97 0.00
C LEU A 125 -17.51 9.10 -0.99
N ILE A 126 -18.40 8.87 -1.95
CA ILE A 126 -18.86 9.90 -2.89
C ILE A 126 -19.58 11.02 -2.13
N GLN A 127 -20.44 10.68 -1.15
CA GLN A 127 -21.17 11.67 -0.34
C GLN A 127 -20.29 12.45 0.65
N SER A 128 -19.24 11.83 1.18
CA SER A 128 -18.30 12.47 2.13
C SER A 128 -17.19 13.27 1.44
N GLY A 129 -17.12 13.21 0.11
CA GLY A 129 -16.10 13.87 -0.70
C GLY A 129 -14.83 13.01 -0.80
N VAL A 130 -14.74 12.21 -1.86
CA VAL A 130 -13.56 11.42 -2.23
C VAL A 130 -12.29 12.27 -2.27
N GLU A 131 -12.43 13.55 -2.61
CA GLU A 131 -11.36 14.55 -2.64
C GLU A 131 -10.66 14.69 -1.28
N ASN A 132 -11.38 14.62 -0.16
CA ASN A 132 -10.78 14.75 1.18
C ASN A 132 -9.84 13.58 1.53
N LEU A 133 -10.01 12.43 0.88
CA LEU A 133 -9.16 11.25 1.06
C LEU A 133 -8.07 11.16 -0.01
N ALA A 134 -8.43 11.46 -1.26
CA ALA A 134 -7.53 11.32 -2.41
C ALA A 134 -6.56 12.50 -2.55
N CYS A 135 -6.96 13.70 -2.14
CA CYS A 135 -6.21 14.93 -2.38
C CYS A 135 -5.47 15.43 -1.15
N THR A 136 -4.99 14.50 -0.31
CA THR A 136 -4.18 14.83 0.88
C THR A 136 -2.71 15.03 0.52
N SER A 137 -1.96 15.68 1.41
CA SER A 137 -0.50 15.81 1.29
C SER A 137 0.20 14.46 1.21
N CYS A 138 -0.28 13.45 1.95
CA CYS A 138 0.23 12.09 1.92
C CYS A 138 0.09 11.43 0.55
N ILE A 139 -1.10 11.51 -0.05
CA ILE A 139 -1.31 10.93 -1.38
C ILE A 139 -0.56 11.73 -2.43
N LYS A 140 -0.51 13.07 -2.32
CA LYS A 140 0.28 13.91 -3.23
C LYS A 140 1.77 13.50 -3.21
N GLU A 141 2.38 13.40 -2.03
CA GLU A 141 3.79 13.06 -1.91
C GLU A 141 4.07 11.65 -2.45
N GLY A 142 3.18 10.68 -2.14
CA GLY A 142 3.27 9.34 -2.70
C GLY A 142 3.15 9.32 -4.23
N PHE A 143 2.25 10.14 -4.77
CA PHE A 143 2.07 10.34 -6.20
C PHE A 143 3.33 10.90 -6.84
N THR A 144 3.95 11.93 -6.25
CA THR A 144 5.19 12.53 -6.73
C THR A 144 6.31 11.51 -6.81
N LEU A 145 6.56 10.75 -5.72
CA LEU A 145 7.57 9.69 -5.71
C LEU A 145 7.31 8.60 -6.75
N ALA A 146 6.05 8.22 -6.93
CA ALA A 146 5.66 7.26 -7.95
C ALA A 146 5.92 7.80 -9.36
N ARG A 147 5.60 9.07 -9.62
CA ARG A 147 5.81 9.70 -10.92
C ARG A 147 7.30 9.83 -11.25
N GLU A 148 8.13 10.20 -10.28
CA GLU A 148 9.59 10.28 -10.45
C GLU A 148 10.20 8.93 -10.85
N ALA A 149 9.70 7.84 -10.26
CA ALA A 149 10.21 6.50 -10.53
C ALA A 149 9.58 5.84 -11.77
N PHE A 150 8.31 6.12 -12.07
CA PHE A 150 7.52 5.44 -13.10
C PHE A 150 6.69 6.44 -13.93
N PRO A 151 7.32 7.41 -14.62
CA PRO A 151 6.60 8.48 -15.31
C PRO A 151 5.61 7.97 -16.37
N ASP A 152 5.97 6.91 -17.11
CA ASP A 152 5.12 6.33 -18.16
C ASP A 152 3.85 5.64 -17.60
N VAL A 153 3.91 5.16 -16.35
CA VAL A 153 2.77 4.51 -15.70
C VAL A 153 1.87 5.56 -15.06
N VAL A 154 2.47 6.51 -14.34
CA VAL A 154 1.73 7.48 -13.55
C VAL A 154 1.11 8.57 -14.41
N SER A 155 1.73 8.95 -15.53
CA SER A 155 1.16 9.94 -16.46
C SER A 155 -0.19 9.52 -17.06
N GLN A 156 -0.51 8.23 -17.05
CA GLN A 156 -1.80 7.71 -17.54
C GLN A 156 -2.99 8.14 -16.68
N ILE A 157 -2.76 8.58 -15.45
CA ILE A 157 -3.80 9.03 -14.51
C ILE A 157 -3.71 10.54 -14.20
N ASP A 158 -2.89 11.29 -14.95
CA ASP A 158 -2.69 12.72 -14.72
C ASP A 158 -3.98 13.52 -14.91
N SER A 159 -4.80 13.16 -15.91
CA SER A 159 -6.07 13.84 -16.18
C SER A 159 -7.05 13.63 -15.03
N GLU A 160 -7.16 12.41 -14.51
CA GLU A 160 -8.04 12.04 -13.41
C GLU A 160 -7.57 12.68 -12.10
N ALA A 161 -6.26 12.65 -11.84
CA ALA A 161 -5.67 13.29 -10.66
C ALA A 161 -5.88 14.80 -10.68
N THR A 162 -5.73 15.43 -11.85
CA THR A 162 -5.98 16.87 -12.04
C THR A 162 -7.45 17.20 -11.89
N GLN A 163 -8.34 16.39 -12.47
CA GLN A 163 -9.78 16.61 -12.37
C GLN A 163 -10.29 16.49 -10.94
N LEU A 164 -9.74 15.56 -10.16
CA LEU A 164 -10.15 15.30 -8.78
C LEU A 164 -9.48 16.25 -7.77
N CYS A 165 -8.19 16.53 -7.94
CA CYS A 165 -7.37 17.21 -6.93
C CYS A 165 -6.79 18.56 -7.38
N GLY A 166 -7.03 18.96 -8.64
CA GLY A 166 -6.52 20.19 -9.23
C GLY A 166 -5.09 20.09 -9.77
N ASP A 167 -4.70 21.07 -10.60
CA ASP A 167 -3.39 21.13 -11.26
C ASP A 167 -2.22 21.13 -10.26
N SER A 168 -2.43 21.70 -9.07
CA SER A 168 -1.40 21.75 -8.02
C SER A 168 -1.09 20.38 -7.42
N PHE A 169 -1.90 19.35 -7.69
CA PHE A 169 -1.65 18.00 -7.21
C PHE A 169 -0.56 17.30 -8.01
N ILE A 170 -0.51 17.58 -9.32
CA ILE A 170 0.46 16.98 -10.23
C ILE A 170 1.77 17.79 -10.34
N GLY A 171 1.79 19.03 -9.86
CA GLY A 171 2.92 19.97 -9.92
C GLY A 171 3.75 20.09 -8.64
#